data_AF-A0A9C9JPR4-F1
#
_entry.id   AF-A0A9C9JPR4-F1
#
_cell.length_a   1.000
_cell.length_b   1.000
_cell.length_c   1.000
_cell.angle_alpha   90.00
_cell.angle_beta   90.00
_cell.angle_gamma   90.00
#
_symmetry.space_group_name_H-M   'P 1'
#
loop_
_entity.id
_entity.type
_entity.pdbx_description
1 polymer ?
#
loop_
_entity_poly.entity_id
_entity_poly.type
_entity_poly.pdbx_seq_one_letter_code
_entity_poly.pdbx_strand_id
1 'polypeptide(L)'
;MIIISSCKPSPNLERHFSNINLDLPDEYKILDFKSDWSIGESTENYRILISPSDYNKIIEEIKEKTFFRKLDTARVPLYALDNTTNLTKINETACWYDNKYFYQIFNPNPGILVTVELESDSIMIIDYEDL
;
A
#
# COMPACT_ATOMS: atom_id res chain seq x y z
N MET A 1 -24.03 -9.17 13.99
CA MET A 1 -22.80 -8.87 13.23
C MET A 1 -21.69 -9.74 13.80
N ILE A 2 -21.25 -10.74 13.04
CA ILE A 2 -20.17 -11.63 13.48
C ILE A 2 -18.87 -10.92 13.13
N ILE A 3 -18.21 -10.36 14.13
CA ILE A 3 -16.89 -9.73 13.99
C ILE A 3 -15.88 -10.87 14.13
N ILE A 4 -15.34 -11.33 13.01
CA ILE A 4 -14.26 -12.33 13.03
C ILE A 4 -12.99 -11.60 13.45
N SER A 5 -12.66 -11.72 14.73
CA SER A 5 -11.39 -11.26 15.29
C SER A 5 -10.28 -12.22 14.86
N SER A 6 -9.53 -11.87 13.83
CA SER A 6 -8.24 -12.51 13.55
C SER A 6 -7.14 -11.75 14.28
N CYS A 7 -6.60 -12.34 15.34
CA CYS A 7 -5.30 -11.98 15.94
C CYS A 7 -4.15 -12.73 15.26
N LYS A 8 -4.29 -13.09 13.97
CA LYS A 8 -3.27 -13.85 13.25
C LYS A 8 -2.66 -13.02 12.12
N PRO A 9 -1.33 -13.09 11.95
CA PRO A 9 -0.65 -12.51 10.80
C PRO A 9 -1.27 -13.03 9.50
N SER A 10 -1.44 -12.13 8.53
CA SER A 10 -1.81 -12.49 7.16
C SER A 10 -0.52 -12.63 6.34
N PRO A 11 -0.12 -13.84 5.92
CA PRO A 11 1.13 -14.04 5.16
C PRO A 11 1.18 -13.23 3.86
N ASN A 12 0.02 -12.99 3.23
CA ASN A 12 -0.08 -12.16 2.03
C ASN A 12 0.21 -10.70 2.35
N LEU A 13 -0.33 -10.18 3.45
CA LEU A 13 -0.10 -8.80 3.90
C LEU A 13 1.38 -8.55 4.22
N GLU A 14 2.00 -9.46 4.97
CA GLU A 14 3.44 -9.38 5.28
C GLU A 14 4.30 -9.39 4.01
N ARG A 15 3.95 -10.23 3.04
CA ARG A 15 4.63 -10.26 1.73
C ARG A 15 4.48 -8.94 0.98
N HIS A 16 3.29 -8.32 1.01
CA HIS A 16 3.07 -7.02 0.38
C HIS A 16 3.94 -5.93 1.00
N PHE A 17 4.03 -5.87 2.34
CA PHE A 17 4.93 -4.95 3.05
C PHE A 17 6.41 -5.15 2.71
N SER A 18 6.84 -6.42 2.66
CA SER A 18 8.20 -6.77 2.26
C SER A 18 8.52 -6.33 0.83
N ASN A 19 7.58 -6.49 -0.11
CA ASN A 19 7.76 -6.07 -1.50
C ASN A 19 7.97 -4.57 -1.65
N ILE A 20 7.36 -3.78 -0.77
CA ILE A 20 7.41 -2.31 -0.79
C ILE A 20 8.46 -1.73 0.15
N ASN A 21 9.27 -2.60 0.79
CA ASN A 21 10.32 -2.21 1.72
C ASN A 21 9.81 -1.29 2.85
N LEU A 22 8.59 -1.56 3.33
CA LEU A 22 8.01 -0.97 4.53
C LEU A 22 7.87 -2.06 5.59
N ASP A 23 8.14 -1.72 6.84
CA ASP A 23 7.95 -2.64 7.94
C ASP A 23 6.47 -2.65 8.35
N LEU A 24 5.87 -3.84 8.40
CA LEU A 24 4.51 -4.02 8.92
C LEU A 24 4.54 -3.79 10.45
N PRO A 25 3.57 -3.06 11.03
CA PRO A 25 3.50 -2.91 12.48
C PRO A 25 3.39 -4.25 13.20
N ASP A 26 4.09 -4.41 14.32
CA ASP A 26 4.07 -5.65 15.12
C ASP A 26 2.68 -5.98 15.67
N GLU A 27 1.87 -4.94 15.94
CA GLU A 27 0.51 -5.05 16.44
C GLU A 27 -0.46 -4.31 15.52
N TYR A 28 -1.21 -5.05 14.70
CA TYR A 28 -2.31 -4.52 13.89
C TYR A 28 -3.56 -5.39 13.99
N LYS A 29 -4.71 -4.78 13.72
CA LYS A 29 -5.98 -5.49 13.61
C LYS A 29 -6.58 -5.29 12.23
N ILE A 30 -6.86 -6.38 11.53
CA ILE A 30 -7.60 -6.33 10.27
C ILE A 30 -9.06 -5.97 10.57
N LEU A 31 -9.52 -4.84 10.01
CA LEU A 31 -10.89 -4.35 10.09
C LEU A 31 -11.74 -4.85 8.93
N ASP A 32 -11.19 -4.89 7.71
CA ASP A 32 -11.83 -5.38 6.50
C ASP A 32 -10.80 -6.03 5.56
N PHE A 33 -11.25 -7.02 4.78
CA PHE A 33 -10.46 -7.68 3.75
C PHE A 33 -11.35 -8.06 2.57
N LYS A 34 -10.93 -7.67 1.36
CA LYS A 34 -11.59 -8.03 0.10
C LYS A 34 -10.56 -8.54 -0.88
N SER A 35 -10.91 -9.58 -1.62
CA SER A 35 -10.08 -10.10 -2.71
C SER A 35 -10.94 -10.34 -3.94
N ASP A 36 -10.43 -9.97 -5.11
CA ASP A 36 -11.03 -10.31 -6.40
C ASP A 36 -9.99 -10.96 -7.31
N TRP A 37 -10.43 -11.88 -8.16
CA TRP A 37 -9.55 -12.63 -9.06
C TRP A 37 -10.20 -12.84 -10.42
N SER A 38 -9.52 -12.35 -11.46
CA SER A 38 -9.85 -12.54 -12.86
C SER A 38 -8.68 -13.22 -13.59
N ILE A 39 -8.87 -13.61 -14.86
CA ILE A 39 -7.80 -14.27 -15.62
C ILE A 39 -6.68 -13.26 -15.89
N GLY A 40 -5.56 -13.42 -15.19
CA GLY A 40 -4.36 -12.62 -15.37
C GLY A 40 -4.24 -11.42 -14.44
N GLU A 41 -5.26 -11.12 -13.62
CA GLU A 41 -5.23 -10.00 -12.67
C GLU A 41 -5.73 -10.46 -11.30
N SER A 42 -5.17 -9.90 -10.23
CA SER A 42 -5.63 -10.16 -8.85
C SER A 42 -5.62 -8.89 -8.02
N THR A 43 -6.65 -8.69 -7.21
CA THR A 43 -6.70 -7.56 -6.29
C THR A 43 -6.92 -8.02 -4.86
N GLU A 44 -6.21 -7.41 -3.91
CA GLU A 44 -6.37 -7.63 -2.48
C GLU A 44 -6.40 -6.28 -1.75
N ASN A 45 -7.51 -5.99 -1.07
CA ASN A 45 -7.69 -4.75 -0.32
C ASN A 45 -7.80 -5.05 1.18
N TYR A 46 -6.94 -4.43 1.97
CA TYR A 46 -6.89 -4.56 3.43
C TYR A 46 -7.21 -3.22 4.07
N ARG A 47 -8.09 -3.21 5.07
CA ARG A 47 -8.23 -2.09 6.00
C ARG A 47 -7.79 -2.53 7.36
N ILE A 48 -6.76 -1.92 7.91
CA ILE A 48 -6.18 -2.30 9.20
C ILE A 48 -6.12 -1.13 10.18
N LEU A 49 -6.26 -1.44 11.46
CA LEU A 49 -6.04 -0.52 12.57
C LEU A 49 -4.64 -0.74 13.12
N ILE A 50 -3.86 0.33 13.22
CA ILE A 50 -2.51 0.33 13.76
C ILE A 50 -2.41 1.23 14.99
N SER A 51 -1.33 1.14 15.76
CA SER A 51 -1.11 2.04 16.88
C SER A 51 -0.76 3.46 16.38
N PRO A 52 -1.08 4.53 17.13
CA PRO A 52 -0.59 5.88 16.81
C PRO A 52 0.94 5.98 16.76
N SER A 53 1.65 5.13 17.52
CA SER A 53 3.12 5.07 17.47
C SER A 53 3.60 4.55 16.12
N ASP A 54 3.02 3.46 15.62
CA ASP A 54 3.43 2.86 14.34
C ASP A 54 3.01 3.71 13.16
N TYR A 55 1.85 4.37 13.24
CA TYR A 55 1.45 5.42 12.29
C TYR A 55 2.54 6.48 12.11
N ASN A 56 3.06 7.03 13.22
CA ASN A 56 4.12 8.03 13.17
C ASN A 56 5.43 7.47 12.62
N LYS A 57 5.81 6.22 12.99
CA LYS A 57 7.02 5.58 12.44
C LYS A 57 6.95 5.44 10.93
N ILE A 58 5.83 4.96 10.38
CA ILE A 58 5.63 4.79 8.93
C ILE A 58 5.76 6.13 8.21
N ILE A 59 5.17 7.20 8.76
CA ILE A 59 5.29 8.55 8.19
C ILE A 59 6.74 9.02 8.16
N GLU A 60 7.48 8.84 9.25
CA GLU A 60 8.89 9.22 9.29
C GLU A 60 9.72 8.37 8.31
N GLU A 61 9.46 7.08 8.19
CA GLU A 61 10.10 6.23 7.17
C GLU A 61 9.86 6.73 5.75
N ILE A 62 8.61 7.10 5.40
CA ILE A 62 8.26 7.64 4.08
C ILE A 62 9.03 8.95 3.82
N LYS A 63 9.18 9.81 4.83
CA LYS A 63 9.91 11.09 4.71
C LYS A 63 11.41 10.91 4.58
N GLU A 64 11.99 9.98 5.32
CA GLU A 64 13.44 9.76 5.40
C GLU A 64 13.99 8.94 4.21
N LYS A 65 13.16 8.05 3.64
CA LYS A 65 13.54 7.20 2.51
C LYS A 65 13.62 8.02 1.21
N THR A 66 14.85 8.31 0.78
CA THR A 66 15.21 9.12 -0.41
C THR A 66 14.71 8.58 -1.76
N PHE A 67 14.11 7.39 -1.78
CA PHE A 67 13.58 6.74 -2.97
C PHE A 67 12.07 6.96 -3.17
N PHE A 68 11.36 7.52 -2.18
CA PHE A 68 9.99 8.00 -2.41
C PHE A 68 10.04 9.39 -3.04
N ARG A 69 9.47 9.52 -4.23
CA ARG A 69 9.26 10.80 -4.91
C ARG A 69 7.90 11.35 -4.49
N LYS A 70 7.86 12.64 -4.17
CA LYS A 70 6.62 13.35 -3.85
C LYS A 70 5.88 13.74 -5.13
N LEU A 71 4.59 13.41 -5.23
CA LEU A 71 3.68 13.90 -6.26
C LEU A 71 2.65 14.84 -5.63
N ASP A 72 2.70 16.11 -6.00
CA ASP A 72 1.68 17.10 -5.66
C ASP A 72 0.47 16.96 -6.61
N THR A 73 -0.14 15.78 -6.66
CA THR A 73 -1.36 15.47 -7.43
C THR A 73 -2.36 14.70 -6.56
N ALA A 74 -3.65 14.89 -6.82
CA ALA A 74 -4.74 14.15 -6.17
C ALA A 74 -5.05 12.82 -6.88
N ARG A 75 -4.26 12.42 -7.88
CA ARG A 75 -4.43 11.16 -8.62
C ARG A 75 -3.46 10.11 -8.10
N VAL A 76 -3.93 8.86 -8.00
CA VAL A 76 -3.05 7.71 -7.76
C VAL A 76 -1.94 7.73 -8.83
N PRO A 77 -0.67 7.48 -8.47
CA PRO A 77 0.48 7.74 -9.34
C PRO A 77 0.44 7.12 -10.75
N LEU A 78 -0.08 5.89 -10.93
CA LEU A 78 -0.23 5.31 -12.28
C LEU A 78 -1.12 6.16 -13.20
N TYR A 79 -2.14 6.84 -12.66
CA TYR A 79 -2.99 7.78 -13.40
C TYR A 79 -2.37 9.17 -13.57
N ALA A 80 -1.23 9.41 -12.94
CA ALA A 80 -0.40 10.61 -13.11
C ALA A 80 0.71 10.39 -14.17
N LEU A 81 1.05 9.15 -14.50
CA LEU A 81 1.97 8.82 -15.60
C LEU A 81 1.32 9.10 -16.96
N ASP A 82 2.14 9.40 -17.97
CA ASP A 82 1.64 9.72 -19.30
C ASP A 82 1.06 8.49 -20.03
N ASN A 83 0.22 8.73 -21.04
CA ASN A 83 -0.42 7.66 -21.84
C ASN A 83 0.58 6.82 -22.68
N THR A 84 1.88 7.12 -22.59
CA THR A 84 2.94 6.36 -23.29
C THR A 84 3.67 5.40 -22.37
N THR A 85 3.42 5.50 -21.07
CA THR A 85 4.04 4.66 -20.06
C THR A 85 3.38 3.27 -20.05
N ASN A 86 4.19 2.23 -20.27
CA ASN A 86 3.71 0.85 -20.23
C ASN A 86 3.53 0.40 -18.78
N LEU A 87 2.31 0.52 -18.26
CA LEU A 87 1.94 0.22 -16.87
C LEU A 87 2.23 -1.24 -16.49
N THR A 88 2.17 -2.17 -17.44
CA THR A 88 2.47 -3.60 -17.19
C THR A 88 3.95 -3.85 -16.91
N LYS A 89 4.81 -2.84 -16.89
CA LYS A 89 6.26 -2.99 -16.65
C LYS A 89 6.78 -2.22 -15.43
N ILE A 90 5.87 -1.64 -14.65
CA ILE A 90 6.23 -0.82 -13.51
C ILE A 90 5.67 -1.51 -12.27
N ASN A 91 6.53 -1.81 -11.30
CA ASN A 91 6.04 -2.00 -9.94
C ASN A 91 6.14 -0.69 -9.20
N GLU A 92 5.08 -0.35 -8.50
CA GLU A 92 4.99 0.92 -7.81
C GLU A 92 4.33 0.78 -6.44
N THR A 93 4.91 1.45 -5.45
CA THR A 93 4.27 1.67 -4.16
C THR A 93 3.87 3.11 -4.09
N ALA A 94 2.60 3.38 -3.78
CA ALA A 94 2.11 4.73 -3.51
C ALA A 94 1.66 4.82 -2.05
N CYS A 95 2.21 5.73 -1.28
CA CYS A 95 1.75 6.06 0.06
C CYS A 95 0.99 7.40 0.02
N TRP A 96 -0.26 7.43 0.46
CA TRP A 96 -1.05 8.64 0.65
C TRP A 96 -1.05 9.06 2.11
N TYR A 97 -0.54 10.27 2.38
CA TYR A 97 -0.55 10.89 3.71
C TYR A 97 -0.48 12.42 3.55
N ASP A 98 -1.10 13.19 4.46
CA ASP A 98 -1.12 14.67 4.42
C ASP A 98 -1.60 15.24 3.07
N ASN A 99 -2.62 14.58 2.49
CA ASN A 99 -3.20 14.91 1.19
C ASN A 99 -2.20 14.89 0.01
N LYS A 100 -1.18 14.04 0.07
CA LYS A 100 -0.14 13.94 -0.96
C LYS A 100 0.26 12.48 -1.19
N TYR A 101 0.54 12.14 -2.46
CA TYR A 101 1.08 10.83 -2.82
C TYR A 101 2.60 10.88 -2.77
N PHE A 102 3.19 9.86 -2.15
CA PHE A 102 4.62 9.57 -2.13
C PHE A 102 4.80 8.23 -2.81
N TYR A 103 5.64 8.14 -3.84
CA TYR A 103 5.73 6.91 -4.63
C TYR A 103 7.16 6.43 -4.86
N GLN A 104 7.33 5.12 -4.95
CA GLN A 104 8.58 4.48 -5.32
C GLN A 104 8.35 3.52 -6.47
N ILE A 105 9.21 3.59 -7.49
CA ILE A 105 9.30 2.58 -8.54
C ILE A 105 10.37 1.56 -8.12
N PHE A 106 10.01 0.27 -8.11
CA PHE A 106 10.95 -0.82 -7.83
C PHE A 106 10.94 -1.85 -8.96
N ASN A 107 12.03 -2.61 -9.13
CA ASN A 107 12.19 -3.61 -10.18
C ASN A 107 12.77 -4.89 -9.53
N PRO A 108 12.26 -6.10 -9.88
CA PRO A 108 12.63 -6.67 -11.18
C PRO A 108 11.55 -7.46 -11.94
N ASN A 109 10.30 -7.55 -11.48
CA ASN A 109 9.22 -8.31 -12.16
C ASN A 109 8.05 -7.39 -12.55
N PRO A 110 7.51 -7.44 -13.77
CA PRO A 110 6.42 -6.57 -14.22
C PRO A 110 5.09 -6.81 -13.49
N GLY A 111 4.32 -5.74 -13.19
CA GLY A 111 2.85 -5.80 -13.07
C GLY A 111 2.22 -5.46 -11.72
N ILE A 112 2.95 -5.08 -10.66
CA ILE A 112 2.35 -4.98 -9.32
C ILE A 112 2.24 -3.52 -8.82
N LEU A 113 1.03 -3.10 -8.47
CA LEU A 113 0.76 -1.85 -7.75
C LEU A 113 0.40 -2.15 -6.28
N VAL A 114 1.01 -1.42 -5.35
CA VAL A 114 0.61 -1.41 -3.94
C VAL A 114 0.35 0.03 -3.50
N THR A 115 -0.90 0.35 -3.16
CA THR A 115 -1.25 1.65 -2.58
C THR A 115 -1.46 1.51 -1.08
N VAL A 116 -0.82 2.35 -0.30
CA VAL A 116 -0.98 2.47 1.16
C VAL A 116 -1.58 3.83 1.44
N GLU A 117 -2.77 3.88 2.05
CA GLU A 117 -3.39 5.13 2.48
C GLU A 117 -3.44 5.19 4.01
N LEU A 118 -2.97 6.31 4.56
CA LEU A 118 -2.93 6.59 6.00
C LEU A 118 -3.99 7.65 6.35
N GLU A 119 -5.06 7.23 7.01
CA GLU A 119 -6.13 8.11 7.51
C GLU A 119 -5.79 8.67 8.90
N SER A 120 -6.43 9.79 9.29
CA SER A 120 -6.17 10.54 10.53
C SER A 120 -6.46 9.79 11.85
N ASP A 121 -6.98 8.57 11.79
CA ASP A 121 -7.46 7.78 12.93
C ASP A 121 -6.63 6.51 13.19
N SER A 122 -5.36 6.49 12.73
CA SER A 122 -4.50 5.30 12.73
C SER A 122 -5.08 4.13 11.93
N ILE A 123 -5.85 4.47 10.90
CA ILE A 123 -6.37 3.50 9.94
C ILE A 123 -5.44 3.52 8.74
N MET A 124 -5.02 2.33 8.33
CA MET A 124 -4.23 2.12 7.14
C MET A 124 -5.00 1.25 6.16
N ILE A 125 -5.13 1.72 4.93
CA ILE A 125 -5.74 1.00 3.82
C ILE A 125 -4.61 0.55 2.90
N ILE A 126 -4.66 -0.69 2.43
CA ILE A 126 -3.64 -1.26 1.54
C ILE A 126 -4.36 -1.93 0.39
N ASP A 127 -4.14 -1.42 -0.81
CA ASP A 127 -4.70 -1.92 -2.05
C ASP A 127 -3.56 -2.51 -2.87
N TYR A 128 -3.60 -3.83 -3.07
CA TYR A 128 -2.68 -4.57 -3.92
C TYR A 128 -3.39 -4.91 -5.23
N GLU A 129 -2.73 -4.64 -6.35
CA GLU A 129 -3.19 -4.98 -7.70
C GLU A 129 -2.05 -5.64 -8.48
N ASP A 130 -2.31 -6.83 -9.01
CA ASP A 130 -1.46 -7.52 -9.98
C ASP A 130 -2.10 -7.34 -11.38
N LEU A 131 -1.39 -6.66 -12.28
CA LEU A 131 -1.82 -6.07 -13.57
C LEU A 131 -1.24 -6.81 -14.79
#